data_AF-A0A8J6DXD9-F1
#
_entry.id   AF-A0A8J6DXD9-F1
#
_cell.length_a   1.000
_cell.length_b   1.000
_cell.length_c   1.000
_cell.angle_alpha   90.00
_cell.angle_beta   90.00
_cell.angle_gamma   90.00
#
_symmetry.space_group_name_H-M   'P 1'
#
loop_
_entity.id
_entity.type
_entity.pdbx_description
1 polymer ?
#
loop_
_entity_poly.entity_id
_entity_poly.type
_entity_poly.pdbx_seq_one_letter_code
_entity_poly.pdbx_strand_id
1 'polypeptide(L)'
;MWRIHCHPGPVPARRLHLMQVDSVQRWMEDLKLMTECECMCILQAKPISLEEDTQGDLILAGGPGPGDPLQLLLKRGWVISTELRRIGQKLAQDRWARVHSMSVRLTCHARSMVSEYSAASRNSSQEMGQGPEGPALQLVFDRCLWNLVSASIFLQIEKLLMEKCSELSAVTERCLQVENEHVLKSMKACVSETLSTLGQHFGQLLELALTQEVQALVRKIDASDNIYTTESTTGNLFSLTQEGAPLCRIIAKEGGVVALFKVCRQDNFRCLYPQALRTLASICCVEEGVHQLEKVSVQKR
;
A
#
# COMPACT_ATOMS: atom_id res chain seq x y z
N MET A 1 18.02 19.40 27.44
CA MET A 1 19.49 19.57 27.53
C MET A 1 20.02 18.55 28.52
N TRP A 2 20.29 17.32 28.08
CA TRP A 2 20.77 16.24 28.96
C TRP A 2 22.31 16.21 28.90
N ARG A 3 22.98 16.74 29.92
CA ARG A 3 24.43 16.59 30.09
C ARG A 3 24.71 15.26 30.79
N ILE A 4 25.34 14.34 30.08
CA ILE A 4 26.02 13.19 30.67
C ILE A 4 27.35 13.71 31.22
N HIS A 5 27.54 13.67 32.54
CA HIS A 5 28.84 13.89 33.17
C HIS A 5 29.50 12.52 33.39
N CYS A 6 30.41 12.16 32.48
CA CYS A 6 31.40 11.13 32.73
C CYS A 6 32.57 11.78 33.49
N HIS A 7 32.74 11.45 34.77
CA HIS A 7 34.00 11.68 35.48
C HIS A 7 34.87 10.42 35.39
N PRO A 8 36.11 10.50 34.89
CA PRO A 8 37.10 9.47 35.09
C PRO A 8 37.84 9.76 36.40
N GLY A 9 37.55 9.02 37.46
CA GLY A 9 38.32 9.02 38.70
C GLY A 9 39.04 7.68 38.88
N PRO A 10 40.33 7.65 39.26
CA PRO A 10 41.06 6.39 39.43
C PRO A 10 40.59 5.67 40.69
N VAL A 11 40.23 4.39 40.55
CA VAL A 11 39.82 3.53 41.68
C VAL A 11 41.08 2.92 42.33
N PRO A 12 41.36 3.14 43.63
CA PRO A 12 42.41 2.42 44.32
C PRO A 12 41.98 0.98 44.58
N ALA A 13 42.80 0.04 44.14
CA ALA A 13 42.67 -1.39 44.42
C ALA A 13 42.82 -1.67 45.92
N ARG A 14 41.71 -1.73 46.67
CA ARG A 14 41.60 -2.43 47.97
C ARG A 14 40.16 -2.37 48.52
N ARG A 15 39.32 -3.31 48.09
CA ARG A 15 38.19 -3.89 48.87
C ARG A 15 37.60 -5.11 48.17
N LEU A 16 38.46 -6.08 47.85
CA LEU A 16 38.10 -7.38 47.24
C LEU A 16 37.72 -8.42 48.31
N HIS A 17 36.93 -8.03 49.32
CA HIS A 17 36.67 -8.94 50.46
C HIS A 17 35.34 -8.75 51.17
N LEU A 18 34.23 -8.49 50.45
CA LEU A 18 32.88 -8.74 51.00
C LEU A 18 31.74 -8.74 49.97
N MET A 19 31.82 -9.52 48.88
CA MET A 19 30.63 -9.81 48.04
C MET A 19 30.70 -11.23 47.48
N GLN A 20 30.87 -12.22 48.35
CA GLN A 20 30.67 -13.63 48.00
C GLN A 20 29.20 -14.00 48.24
N VAL A 21 28.31 -13.35 47.50
CA VAL A 21 26.92 -13.82 47.35
C VAL A 21 26.88 -14.40 45.94
N ASP A 22 26.53 -15.68 45.83
CA ASP A 22 26.39 -16.36 44.56
C ASP A 22 25.42 -15.53 43.69
N SER A 23 25.87 -15.12 42.51
CA SER A 23 25.09 -14.27 41.60
C SER A 23 23.77 -14.92 41.23
N VAL A 24 23.73 -16.26 41.23
CA VAL A 24 22.51 -17.05 41.02
C VAL A 24 21.56 -16.95 42.21
N GLN A 25 22.08 -17.01 43.44
CA GLN A 25 21.25 -16.91 44.64
C GLN A 25 20.60 -15.52 44.76
N ARG A 26 21.34 -14.48 44.41
CA ARG A 26 20.83 -13.10 44.40
C ARG A 26 19.75 -12.90 43.33
N TRP A 27 19.96 -13.46 42.14
CA TRP A 27 18.96 -13.49 41.08
C TRP A 27 17.69 -14.23 41.49
N MET A 28 17.80 -15.36 42.21
CA MET A 28 16.64 -16.09 42.72
C MET A 28 15.88 -15.33 43.83
N GLU A 29 16.56 -14.52 44.64
CA GLU A 29 15.90 -13.65 45.63
C GLU A 29 15.13 -12.52 44.94
N ASP A 30 15.71 -11.91 43.91
CA ASP A 30 15.05 -10.85 43.13
C ASP A 30 13.81 -11.38 42.37
N LEU A 31 13.88 -12.60 41.85
CA LEU A 31 12.77 -13.27 41.16
C LEU A 31 11.53 -13.50 42.04
N LYS A 32 11.69 -13.66 43.36
CA LYS A 32 10.55 -13.84 44.27
C LYS A 32 9.64 -12.62 44.36
N LEU A 33 10.18 -11.43 44.05
CA LEU A 33 9.46 -10.17 44.09
C LEU A 33 9.07 -9.66 42.69
N MET A 34 9.54 -10.34 41.64
CA MET A 34 9.15 -10.05 40.26
C MET A 34 7.81 -10.71 39.94
N THR A 35 6.73 -9.95 40.11
CA THR A 35 5.44 -10.27 39.52
C THR A 35 5.29 -9.52 38.21
N GLU A 36 4.93 -10.22 37.13
CA GLU A 36 4.49 -9.57 35.89
C GLU A 36 3.20 -8.79 36.20
N CYS A 37 3.29 -7.46 36.25
CA CYS A 37 2.12 -6.62 36.41
C CYS A 37 1.32 -6.67 35.09
N GLU A 38 0.12 -7.24 35.09
CA GLU A 38 -0.82 -7.00 34.00
C GLU A 38 -1.16 -5.49 33.96
N CYS A 39 -1.19 -4.91 32.76
CA CYS A 39 -1.53 -3.51 32.57
C CYS A 39 -3.00 -3.27 32.95
N MET A 40 -3.24 -2.74 34.14
CA MET A 40 -4.58 -2.36 34.65
C MET A 40 -5.14 -1.05 34.05
N CYS A 41 -4.44 -0.44 33.08
CA CYS A 41 -4.89 0.79 32.45
C CYS A 41 -5.90 0.51 31.33
N ILE A 42 -7.18 0.69 31.61
CA ILE A 42 -8.20 0.85 30.55
C ILE A 42 -8.19 2.31 30.10
N LEU A 43 -7.32 2.63 29.15
CA LEU A 43 -7.33 3.94 28.49
C LEU A 43 -8.38 3.93 27.38
N GLN A 44 -9.45 4.69 27.57
CA GLN A 44 -10.40 5.00 26.50
C GLN A 44 -9.85 6.18 25.70
N ALA A 45 -9.52 5.95 24.43
CA ALA A 45 -9.20 7.03 23.51
C ALA A 45 -10.49 7.63 22.96
N LYS A 46 -10.62 8.96 22.99
CA LYS A 46 -11.55 9.67 22.10
C LYS A 46 -10.84 9.82 20.75
N PRO A 47 -11.42 9.33 19.64
CA PRO A 47 -10.87 9.63 18.33
C PRO A 47 -10.88 11.15 18.13
N ILE A 48 -9.76 11.70 17.67
CA ILE A 48 -9.71 13.08 17.21
C ILE A 48 -10.41 13.08 15.86
N SER A 49 -11.69 13.42 15.85
CA SER A 49 -12.41 13.74 14.61
C SER A 49 -11.71 14.94 14.00
N LEU A 50 -11.03 14.76 12.85
CA LEU A 50 -10.85 15.88 11.95
C LEU A 50 -12.28 16.17 11.45
N GLU A 51 -12.88 17.24 11.94
CA GLU A 51 -14.21 17.67 11.52
C GLU A 51 -14.18 17.97 10.02
N GLU A 52 -14.64 17.01 9.22
CA GLU A 52 -15.38 17.30 8.01
C GLU A 52 -16.71 16.55 8.12
N ASP A 53 -17.76 17.33 8.38
CA ASP A 53 -19.15 16.89 8.44
C ASP A 53 -19.50 16.01 7.24
N THR A 54 -19.87 14.76 7.49
CA THR A 54 -20.99 14.10 6.80
C THR A 54 -21.47 12.91 7.62
N GLN A 55 -22.64 13.12 8.20
CA GLN A 55 -23.44 12.20 8.99
C GLN A 55 -23.90 10.97 8.17
N GLY A 56 -23.72 9.77 8.73
CA GLY A 56 -24.35 8.55 8.21
C GLY A 56 -23.76 7.23 8.72
N ASP A 57 -24.36 6.70 9.78
CA ASP A 57 -24.19 5.36 10.37
C ASP A 57 -23.82 4.22 9.40
N LEU A 58 -22.78 3.45 9.75
CA LEU A 58 -22.87 1.98 9.86
C LEU A 58 -21.67 1.43 10.62
N ILE A 59 -21.96 0.93 11.82
CA ILE A 59 -21.05 0.20 12.71
C ILE A 59 -20.59 -1.09 12.02
N LEU A 60 -19.32 -1.14 11.62
CA LEU A 60 -18.55 -2.38 11.53
C LEU A 60 -17.15 -2.16 12.11
N ALA A 61 -16.85 -3.02 13.08
CA ALA A 61 -15.57 -3.26 13.76
C ALA A 61 -14.31 -2.61 13.16
N GLY A 62 -13.63 -1.83 14.01
CA GLY A 62 -12.19 -1.51 14.01
C GLY A 62 -11.43 -1.68 12.69
N GLY A 63 -11.47 -0.65 11.85
CA GLY A 63 -10.52 -0.42 10.76
C GLY A 63 -9.73 0.88 11.01
N PRO A 64 -8.56 1.07 10.37
CA PRO A 64 -7.81 2.33 10.44
C PRO A 64 -8.73 3.49 10.00
N GLY A 65 -8.49 4.68 10.55
CA GLY A 65 -9.29 5.90 10.33
C GLY A 65 -9.47 6.31 8.85
N PRO A 66 -10.13 7.46 8.58
CA PRO A 66 -10.68 7.81 7.27
C PRO A 66 -9.74 7.43 6.13
N GLY A 67 -10.19 6.42 5.39
CA GLY A 67 -9.33 5.45 4.73
C GLY A 67 -8.39 6.09 3.73
N ASP A 68 -7.10 5.84 3.90
CA ASP A 68 -6.08 6.04 2.87
C ASP A 68 -6.60 5.45 1.54
N PRO A 69 -6.84 6.26 0.49
CA PRO A 69 -7.38 5.81 -0.80
C PRO A 69 -6.61 4.60 -1.37
N LEU A 70 -5.32 4.54 -1.06
CA LEU A 70 -4.41 3.46 -1.40
C LEU A 70 -4.74 2.14 -0.70
N GLN A 71 -5.04 2.17 0.60
CA GLN A 71 -5.43 0.97 1.36
C GLN A 71 -6.79 0.45 0.92
N LEU A 72 -7.73 1.37 0.62
CA LEU A 72 -9.01 1.01 0.03
C LEU A 72 -8.82 0.32 -1.33
N LEU A 73 -7.99 0.89 -2.20
CA LEU A 73 -7.68 0.35 -3.52
C LEU A 73 -7.05 -1.04 -3.43
N LEU A 74 -6.08 -1.26 -2.54
CA LEU A 74 -5.45 -2.57 -2.32
C LEU A 74 -6.46 -3.62 -1.84
N LYS A 75 -7.29 -3.26 -0.86
CA LYS A 75 -8.30 -4.16 -0.30
C LYS A 75 -9.35 -4.56 -1.35
N ARG A 76 -9.86 -3.60 -2.12
CA ARG A 76 -10.80 -3.84 -3.23
C ARG A 76 -10.15 -4.66 -4.35
N GLY A 77 -8.90 -4.29 -4.68
CA GLY A 77 -8.00 -5.00 -5.58
C GLY A 77 -7.98 -6.50 -5.32
N TRP A 78 -7.62 -6.84 -4.07
CA TRP A 78 -7.52 -8.21 -3.59
C TRP A 78 -8.84 -8.99 -3.63
N VAL A 79 -9.96 -8.34 -3.25
CA VAL A 79 -11.29 -8.98 -3.31
C VAL A 79 -11.64 -9.39 -4.74
N ILE A 80 -11.44 -8.50 -5.71
CA ILE A 80 -11.75 -8.77 -7.12
C ILE A 80 -10.82 -9.86 -7.68
N SER A 81 -9.51 -9.79 -7.42
CA SER A 81 -8.56 -10.84 -7.81
C SER A 81 -8.92 -12.21 -7.23
N THR A 82 -9.40 -12.24 -5.99
CA THR A 82 -9.83 -13.48 -5.33
C THR A 82 -11.11 -14.03 -5.95
N GLU A 83 -12.09 -13.17 -6.25
CA GLU A 83 -13.32 -13.58 -6.92
C GLU A 83 -13.05 -14.10 -8.34
N LEU A 84 -12.19 -13.44 -9.13
CA LEU A 84 -11.73 -13.93 -10.44
C LEU A 84 -11.17 -15.35 -10.36
N ARG A 85 -10.27 -15.59 -9.39
CA ARG A 85 -9.68 -16.92 -9.16
C ARG A 85 -10.74 -17.95 -8.79
N ARG A 86 -11.69 -17.60 -7.92
CA ARG A 86 -12.77 -18.50 -7.50
C ARG A 86 -13.72 -18.82 -8.67
N ILE A 87 -14.03 -17.87 -9.55
CA ILE A 87 -14.82 -18.11 -10.75
C ILE A 87 -14.10 -19.14 -11.63
N GLY A 88 -12.80 -18.98 -11.88
CA GLY A 88 -12.00 -19.94 -12.64
C GLY A 88 -12.02 -21.35 -12.03
N GLN A 89 -11.93 -21.45 -10.69
CA GLN A 89 -12.05 -22.73 -9.99
C GLN A 89 -13.44 -23.37 -10.14
N LYS A 90 -14.52 -22.58 -10.08
CA LYS A 90 -15.89 -23.09 -10.26
C LYS A 90 -16.20 -23.45 -11.70
N LEU A 91 -15.60 -22.74 -12.65
CA LEU A 91 -15.65 -23.05 -14.07
C LEU A 91 -14.96 -24.39 -14.34
N ALA A 92 -13.79 -24.63 -13.75
CA ALA A 92 -13.10 -25.91 -13.87
C ALA A 92 -13.96 -27.10 -13.36
N GLN A 93 -14.78 -26.86 -12.32
CA GLN A 93 -15.72 -27.82 -11.71
C GLN A 93 -17.09 -27.90 -12.41
N ASP A 94 -17.29 -27.23 -13.54
CA ASP A 94 -18.55 -27.21 -14.31
C ASP A 94 -19.77 -26.72 -13.50
N ARG A 95 -19.53 -25.91 -12.45
CA ARG A 95 -20.60 -25.38 -11.57
C ARG A 95 -21.21 -24.10 -12.14
N TRP A 96 -21.84 -24.20 -13.30
CA TRP A 96 -22.33 -23.05 -14.10
C TRP A 96 -23.22 -22.06 -13.34
N ALA A 97 -24.16 -22.53 -12.51
CA ALA A 97 -24.98 -21.63 -11.68
C ALA A 97 -24.15 -20.77 -10.71
N ARG A 98 -23.09 -21.34 -10.14
CA ARG A 98 -22.18 -20.61 -9.26
C ARG A 98 -21.29 -19.66 -10.06
N VAL A 99 -20.77 -20.12 -11.20
CA VAL A 99 -19.98 -19.28 -12.12
C VAL A 99 -20.76 -18.03 -12.49
N HIS A 100 -22.01 -18.17 -12.96
CA HIS A 100 -22.85 -17.05 -13.32
C HIS A 100 -23.11 -16.08 -12.16
N SER A 101 -23.56 -16.60 -11.00
CA SER A 101 -23.81 -15.77 -9.81
C SER A 101 -22.56 -14.99 -9.37
N MET A 102 -21.38 -15.62 -9.43
CA MET A 102 -20.12 -14.98 -9.09
C MET A 102 -19.69 -13.95 -10.15
N SER A 103 -19.93 -14.17 -11.45
CA SER A 103 -19.65 -13.21 -12.52
C SER A 103 -20.48 -11.92 -12.37
N VAL A 104 -21.75 -12.04 -11.98
CA VAL A 104 -22.61 -10.87 -11.71
C VAL A 104 -22.09 -10.09 -10.50
N ARG A 105 -21.74 -10.79 -9.40
CA ARG A 105 -21.14 -10.18 -8.20
C ARG A 105 -19.82 -9.48 -8.52
N LEU A 106 -18.97 -10.11 -9.31
CA LEU A 106 -17.70 -9.55 -9.77
C LEU A 106 -17.92 -8.25 -10.54
N THR A 107 -18.90 -8.22 -11.45
CA THR A 107 -19.26 -7.01 -12.20
C THR A 107 -19.63 -5.86 -11.27
N CYS A 108 -20.40 -6.13 -10.22
CA CYS A 108 -20.74 -5.13 -9.21
C CYS A 108 -19.52 -4.64 -8.44
N HIS A 109 -18.62 -5.55 -8.01
CA HIS A 109 -17.40 -5.19 -7.32
C HIS A 109 -16.47 -4.32 -8.18
N ALA A 110 -16.28 -4.69 -9.45
CA ALA A 110 -15.48 -3.91 -10.39
C ALA A 110 -16.07 -2.49 -10.57
N ARG A 111 -17.39 -2.37 -10.78
CA ARG A 111 -18.06 -1.08 -10.92
C ARG A 111 -17.96 -0.20 -9.68
N SER A 112 -18.16 -0.77 -8.50
CA SER A 112 -18.01 -0.05 -7.23
C SER A 112 -16.58 0.45 -7.04
N MET A 113 -15.56 -0.39 -7.26
CA MET A 113 -14.16 0.02 -7.11
C MET A 113 -13.80 1.16 -8.07
N VAL A 114 -14.19 1.04 -9.34
CA VAL A 114 -13.88 2.04 -10.36
C VAL A 114 -14.56 3.37 -10.07
N SER A 115 -15.84 3.34 -9.66
CA SER A 115 -16.56 4.56 -9.27
C SER A 115 -15.92 5.25 -8.06
N GLU A 116 -15.52 4.48 -7.04
CA GLU A 116 -14.86 4.99 -5.84
C GLU A 116 -13.49 5.62 -6.18
N TYR A 117 -12.67 4.94 -6.98
CA TYR A 117 -11.37 5.46 -7.39
C TYR A 117 -11.49 6.72 -8.27
N SER A 118 -12.42 6.73 -9.23
CA SER A 118 -12.68 7.89 -10.09
C SER A 118 -13.17 9.10 -9.29
N ALA A 119 -13.92 8.90 -8.21
CA ALA A 119 -14.31 9.98 -7.30
C ALA A 119 -13.10 10.49 -6.48
N ALA A 120 -12.30 9.59 -5.91
CA ALA A 120 -11.12 9.95 -5.13
C ALA A 120 -10.06 10.69 -5.97
N SER A 121 -9.79 10.23 -7.20
CA SER A 121 -8.82 10.85 -8.10
C SER A 121 -9.23 12.26 -8.57
N ARG A 122 -10.54 12.56 -8.62
CA ARG A 122 -11.01 13.93 -8.94
C ARG A 122 -10.75 14.89 -7.78
N ASN A 123 -10.96 14.41 -6.55
CA ASN A 123 -10.76 15.21 -5.35
C ASN A 123 -9.27 15.56 -5.13
N SER A 124 -8.35 14.61 -5.37
CA SER A 124 -6.91 14.87 -5.25
C SER A 124 -6.35 15.84 -6.29
N SER A 125 -7.05 16.02 -7.41
CA SER A 125 -6.68 17.00 -8.46
C SER A 125 -7.03 18.45 -8.06
N GLN A 126 -7.96 18.66 -7.12
CA GLN A 126 -8.43 19.99 -6.70
C GLN A 126 -7.56 20.63 -5.59
N GLU A 127 -6.90 19.83 -4.74
CA GLU A 127 -6.00 20.34 -3.69
C GLU A 127 -4.72 21.02 -4.22
N MET A 128 -4.43 20.90 -5.51
CA MET A 128 -3.23 21.46 -6.15
C MET A 128 -3.42 22.88 -6.70
N GLY A 129 -4.52 23.56 -6.36
CA GLY A 129 -4.85 24.92 -6.81
C GLY A 129 -4.03 26.05 -6.19
N GLN A 130 -3.11 25.77 -5.26
CA GLN A 130 -2.16 26.76 -4.72
C GLN A 130 -0.75 26.41 -5.20
N GLY A 131 -0.42 26.85 -6.42
CA GLY A 131 0.90 26.67 -7.04
C GLY A 131 1.82 27.89 -6.82
N PRO A 132 3.13 27.67 -6.59
CA PRO A 132 4.11 28.73 -6.38
C PRO A 132 4.44 29.44 -7.70
N GLU A 133 4.65 30.76 -7.65
CA GLU A 133 5.15 31.55 -8.77
C GLU A 133 6.66 31.28 -8.98
N GLY A 134 7.04 30.69 -10.12
CA GLY A 134 8.44 30.42 -10.46
C GLY A 134 8.63 29.59 -11.75
N PRO A 135 9.87 29.44 -12.27
CA PRO A 135 10.17 28.95 -13.62
C PRO A 135 10.07 27.42 -13.77
N ALA A 136 9.01 26.80 -13.25
CA ALA A 136 8.73 25.37 -13.33
C ALA A 136 7.62 25.03 -14.34
N LEU A 137 7.39 25.89 -15.35
CA LEU A 137 6.33 25.70 -16.34
C LEU A 137 6.48 24.38 -17.13
N GLN A 138 7.71 23.94 -17.44
CA GLN A 138 7.95 22.69 -18.16
C GLN A 138 7.57 21.46 -17.31
N LEU A 139 7.96 21.43 -16.03
CA LEU A 139 7.62 20.32 -15.12
C LEU A 139 6.12 20.28 -14.80
N VAL A 140 5.46 21.44 -14.72
CA VAL A 140 4.00 21.52 -14.56
C VAL A 140 3.29 21.04 -15.83
N PHE A 141 3.81 21.39 -17.00
CA PHE A 141 3.26 20.94 -18.29
C PHE A 141 3.40 19.43 -18.48
N ASP A 142 4.59 18.87 -18.22
CA ASP A 142 4.82 17.42 -18.25
C ASP A 142 3.94 16.68 -17.24
N ARG A 143 3.70 17.28 -16.05
CA ARG A 143 2.78 16.73 -15.04
C ARG A 143 1.32 16.74 -15.48
N CYS A 144 0.85 17.85 -16.07
CA CYS A 144 -0.52 17.95 -16.57
C CYS A 144 -0.75 17.00 -17.75
N LEU A 145 0.21 16.90 -18.67
CA LEU A 145 0.16 15.95 -19.77
C LEU A 145 0.17 14.50 -19.27
N TRP A 146 1.04 14.16 -18.32
CA TRP A 146 1.06 12.83 -17.71
C TRP A 146 -0.27 12.48 -17.05
N ASN A 147 -0.84 13.41 -16.27
CA ASN A 147 -2.14 13.19 -15.63
C ASN A 147 -3.27 13.02 -16.66
N LEU A 148 -3.30 13.81 -17.73
CA LEU A 148 -4.29 13.70 -18.80
C LEU A 148 -4.15 12.39 -19.59
N VAL A 149 -2.92 11.99 -19.92
CA VAL A 149 -2.65 10.73 -20.63
C VAL A 149 -2.99 9.54 -19.73
N SER A 150 -2.56 9.55 -18.47
CA SER A 150 -2.88 8.50 -17.49
C SER A 150 -4.38 8.37 -17.25
N ALA A 151 -5.10 9.49 -17.09
CA ALA A 151 -6.55 9.48 -16.96
C ALA A 151 -7.25 8.93 -18.21
N SER A 152 -6.75 9.28 -19.41
CA SER A 152 -7.29 8.78 -20.68
C SER A 152 -7.08 7.27 -20.84
N ILE A 153 -5.89 6.77 -20.48
CA ILE A 153 -5.57 5.33 -20.48
C ILE A 153 -6.45 4.60 -19.45
N PHE A 154 -6.59 5.17 -18.24
CA PHE A 154 -7.42 4.61 -17.19
C PHE A 154 -8.88 4.44 -17.64
N LEU A 155 -9.48 5.49 -18.23
CA LEU A 155 -10.85 5.44 -18.78
C LEU A 155 -10.99 4.40 -19.90
N GLN A 156 -9.98 4.25 -20.75
CA GLN A 156 -9.99 3.25 -21.81
C GLN A 156 -9.99 1.83 -21.25
N ILE A 157 -9.16 1.55 -20.24
CA ILE A 157 -9.10 0.23 -19.59
C ILE A 157 -10.36 -0.04 -18.78
N GLU A 158 -10.89 0.96 -18.07
CA GLU A 158 -12.19 0.89 -17.40
C GLU A 158 -13.29 0.45 -18.38
N LYS A 159 -13.37 1.08 -19.56
CA LYS A 159 -14.36 0.73 -20.57
C LYS A 159 -14.23 -0.72 -21.02
N LEU A 160 -13.01 -1.16 -21.34
CA LEU A 160 -12.72 -2.54 -21.75
C LEU A 160 -13.05 -3.55 -20.63
N LEU A 161 -12.74 -3.21 -19.38
CA LEU A 161 -13.07 -4.01 -18.21
C LEU A 161 -14.59 -4.18 -18.07
N MET A 162 -15.36 -3.09 -18.18
CA MET A 162 -16.82 -3.13 -18.07
C MET A 162 -17.47 -3.91 -19.21
N GLU A 163 -16.96 -3.76 -20.43
CA GLU A 163 -17.41 -4.52 -21.60
C GLU A 163 -17.21 -6.03 -21.36
N LYS A 164 -16.03 -6.44 -20.88
CA LYS A 164 -15.74 -7.85 -20.59
C LYS A 164 -16.51 -8.40 -19.38
N CYS A 165 -16.80 -7.58 -18.37
CA CYS A 165 -17.69 -7.96 -17.26
C CYS A 165 -19.11 -8.28 -17.77
N SER A 166 -19.63 -7.43 -18.66
CA SER A 166 -20.94 -7.62 -19.28
C SER A 166 -20.98 -8.87 -20.16
N GLU A 167 -19.97 -9.04 -21.01
CA GLU A 167 -19.80 -10.22 -21.86
C GLU A 167 -19.75 -11.52 -21.02
N LEU A 168 -18.95 -11.53 -19.96
CA LEU A 168 -18.84 -12.68 -19.05
C LEU A 168 -20.20 -13.03 -18.43
N SER A 169 -20.95 -12.03 -17.97
CA SER A 169 -22.27 -12.24 -17.37
C SER A 169 -23.26 -12.81 -18.38
N ALA A 170 -23.29 -12.27 -19.60
CA ALA A 170 -24.17 -12.74 -20.67
C ALA A 170 -23.82 -14.15 -21.18
N VAL A 171 -22.53 -14.46 -21.36
CA VAL A 171 -22.09 -15.80 -21.78
C VAL A 171 -22.42 -16.83 -20.71
N THR A 172 -22.17 -16.52 -19.43
CA THR A 172 -22.44 -17.45 -18.32
C THR A 172 -23.93 -17.66 -18.07
N GLU A 173 -24.77 -16.66 -18.35
CA GLU A 173 -26.23 -16.81 -18.32
C GLU A 173 -26.72 -17.79 -19.41
N ARG A 174 -26.21 -17.65 -20.64
CA ARG A 174 -26.54 -18.57 -21.75
C ARG A 174 -26.15 -20.01 -21.42
N CYS A 175 -25.03 -20.24 -20.74
CA CYS A 175 -24.61 -21.58 -20.32
C CYS A 175 -25.64 -22.29 -19.42
N LEU A 176 -26.50 -21.55 -18.69
CA LEU A 176 -27.50 -22.15 -17.82
C LEU A 176 -28.65 -22.82 -18.58
N GLN A 177 -28.89 -22.39 -19.82
CA GLN A 177 -30.00 -22.86 -20.65
C GLN A 177 -29.57 -23.94 -21.65
N VAL A 178 -28.27 -24.25 -21.72
CA VAL A 178 -27.72 -25.23 -22.69
C VAL A 178 -27.68 -26.61 -22.07
N GLU A 179 -28.42 -27.55 -22.64
CA GLU A 179 -28.41 -28.96 -22.25
C GLU A 179 -27.32 -29.78 -22.98
N ASN A 180 -26.81 -29.26 -24.10
CA ASN A 180 -25.83 -29.98 -24.94
C ASN A 180 -24.40 -29.88 -24.37
N GLU A 181 -23.85 -31.03 -23.96
CA GLU A 181 -22.53 -31.14 -23.35
C GLU A 181 -21.37 -30.66 -24.26
N HIS A 182 -21.46 -30.94 -25.57
CA HIS A 182 -20.44 -30.50 -26.53
C HIS A 182 -20.42 -28.97 -26.65
N VAL A 183 -21.60 -28.34 -26.65
CA VAL A 183 -21.73 -26.87 -26.64
C VAL A 183 -21.18 -26.29 -25.33
N LEU A 184 -21.50 -26.89 -24.18
CA LEU A 184 -20.96 -26.45 -22.89
C LEU A 184 -19.43 -26.52 -22.82
N LYS A 185 -18.81 -27.54 -23.42
CA LYS A 185 -17.35 -27.65 -23.49
C LYS A 185 -16.71 -26.50 -24.29
N SER A 186 -17.32 -26.14 -25.43
CA SER A 186 -16.89 -24.99 -26.23
C SER A 186 -17.09 -23.67 -25.46
N MET A 187 -18.25 -23.52 -24.81
CA MET A 187 -18.54 -22.35 -23.98
C MET A 187 -17.59 -22.22 -22.78
N LYS A 188 -17.13 -23.33 -22.18
CA LYS A 188 -16.14 -23.32 -21.10
C LYS A 188 -14.82 -22.70 -21.54
N ALA A 189 -14.35 -23.03 -22.75
CA ALA A 189 -13.16 -22.40 -23.31
C ALA A 189 -13.37 -20.88 -23.51
N CYS A 190 -14.50 -20.49 -24.09
CA CYS A 190 -14.88 -19.09 -24.27
C CYS A 190 -14.94 -18.33 -22.93
N VAL A 191 -15.63 -18.85 -21.92
CA VAL A 191 -15.71 -18.21 -20.59
C VAL A 191 -14.33 -18.12 -19.92
N SER A 192 -13.48 -19.14 -20.09
CA SER A 192 -12.11 -19.11 -19.55
C SER A 192 -11.26 -18.04 -20.20
N GLU A 193 -11.40 -17.85 -21.52
CA GLU A 193 -10.71 -16.79 -22.27
C GLU A 193 -11.22 -15.40 -21.86
N THR A 194 -12.54 -15.20 -21.78
CA THR A 194 -13.15 -13.94 -21.30
C THR A 194 -12.70 -13.63 -19.87
N LEU A 195 -12.66 -14.62 -18.97
CA LEU A 195 -12.20 -14.45 -17.59
C LEU A 195 -10.72 -14.08 -17.51
N SER A 196 -9.88 -14.69 -18.35
CA SER A 196 -8.44 -14.39 -18.41
C SER A 196 -8.20 -12.97 -18.92
N THR A 197 -8.90 -12.59 -19.99
CA THR A 197 -8.88 -11.23 -20.56
C THR A 197 -9.38 -10.20 -19.53
N LEU A 198 -10.45 -10.52 -18.81
CA LEU A 198 -10.98 -9.68 -17.73
C LEU A 198 -9.95 -9.47 -16.62
N GLY A 199 -9.28 -10.55 -16.20
CA GLY A 199 -8.22 -10.50 -15.19
C GLY A 199 -7.03 -9.65 -15.63
N GLN A 200 -6.66 -9.69 -16.91
CA GLN A 200 -5.60 -8.85 -17.47
C GLN A 200 -5.97 -7.36 -17.44
N HIS A 201 -7.15 -6.98 -17.95
CA HIS A 201 -7.60 -5.58 -17.90
C HIS A 201 -7.71 -5.07 -16.47
N PHE A 202 -8.22 -5.89 -15.55
CA PHE A 202 -8.30 -5.54 -14.14
C PHE A 202 -6.91 -5.32 -13.53
N GLY A 203 -5.96 -6.22 -13.79
CA GLY A 203 -4.59 -6.09 -13.31
C GLY A 203 -3.92 -4.81 -13.81
N GLN A 204 -4.10 -4.48 -15.09
CA GLN A 204 -3.57 -3.24 -15.67
C GLN A 204 -4.19 -2.00 -15.03
N LEU A 205 -5.51 -2.00 -14.81
CA LEU A 205 -6.20 -0.89 -14.15
C LEU A 205 -5.69 -0.67 -12.73
N LEU A 206 -5.53 -1.76 -11.98
CA LEU A 206 -5.02 -1.71 -10.61
C LEU A 206 -3.57 -1.23 -10.56
N GLU A 207 -2.71 -1.70 -11.47
CA GLU A 207 -1.31 -1.27 -11.57
C GLU A 207 -1.20 0.23 -11.88
N LEU A 208 -2.00 0.76 -12.81
CA LEU A 208 -2.03 2.19 -13.11
C LEU A 208 -2.47 3.02 -11.90
N ALA A 209 -3.53 2.59 -11.22
CA ALA A 209 -4.04 3.28 -10.03
C ALA A 209 -2.99 3.30 -8.91
N LEU A 210 -2.37 2.16 -8.62
CA LEU A 210 -1.30 2.07 -7.62
C LEU A 210 -0.07 2.92 -8.00
N THR A 211 0.27 2.94 -9.29
CA THR A 211 1.37 3.77 -9.80
C THR A 211 1.11 5.25 -9.55
N GLN A 212 -0.11 5.73 -9.81
CA GLN A 212 -0.50 7.11 -9.58
C GLN A 212 -0.40 7.50 -8.09
N GLU A 213 -0.87 6.64 -7.20
CA GLU A 213 -0.80 6.88 -5.75
C GLU A 213 0.64 6.86 -5.24
N VAL A 214 1.46 5.90 -5.69
CA VAL A 214 2.89 5.84 -5.34
C VAL A 214 3.62 7.09 -5.84
N GLN A 215 3.37 7.53 -7.07
CA GLN A 215 3.92 8.78 -7.59
C GLN A 215 3.55 9.98 -6.72
N ALA A 216 2.31 10.05 -6.23
CA ALA A 216 1.87 11.13 -5.35
C ALA A 216 2.64 11.10 -4.01
N LEU A 217 2.87 9.92 -3.42
CA LEU A 217 3.67 9.77 -2.20
C LEU A 217 5.14 10.17 -2.42
N VAL A 218 5.76 9.69 -3.50
CA VAL A 218 7.17 10.03 -3.82
C VAL A 218 7.33 11.54 -4.03
N ARG A 219 6.40 12.18 -4.75
CA ARG A 219 6.41 13.64 -4.94
C ARG A 219 6.25 14.39 -3.62
N LYS A 220 5.39 13.92 -2.71
CA LYS A 220 5.23 14.51 -1.38
C LYS A 220 6.52 14.45 -0.56
N ILE A 221 7.27 13.34 -0.65
CA ILE A 221 8.60 13.22 -0.01
C ILE A 221 9.59 14.20 -0.66
N ASP A 222 9.60 14.31 -1.99
CA ASP A 222 10.56 15.17 -2.69
C ASP A 222 10.32 16.67 -2.49
N ALA A 223 9.06 17.08 -2.34
CA ALA A 223 8.67 18.49 -2.21
C ALA A 223 8.54 19.00 -0.77
N SER A 224 8.47 18.11 0.23
CA SER A 224 8.23 18.52 1.61
C SER A 224 9.53 18.80 2.36
N ASP A 225 9.61 19.97 2.99
CA ASP A 225 10.63 20.29 3.99
C ASP A 225 10.15 20.01 5.43
N ASN A 226 8.92 19.51 5.60
CA ASN A 226 8.31 19.24 6.89
C ASN A 226 8.61 17.80 7.36
N ILE A 227 9.17 17.68 8.57
CA ILE A 227 9.54 16.39 9.18
C ILE A 227 8.32 15.47 9.35
N TYR A 228 7.19 15.98 9.85
CA TYR A 228 6.00 15.17 10.12
C TYR A 228 5.34 14.66 8.83
N THR A 229 5.29 15.51 7.80
CA THR A 229 4.78 15.12 6.48
C THR A 229 5.66 14.07 5.84
N THR A 230 6.99 14.24 5.92
CA THR A 230 7.97 13.28 5.39
C THR A 230 7.93 11.96 6.15
N GLU A 231 7.83 11.99 7.48
CA GLU A 231 7.70 10.80 8.34
C GLU A 231 6.45 9.98 7.99
N SER A 232 5.28 10.64 7.95
CA SER A 232 4.01 10.01 7.61
C SER A 232 4.03 9.43 6.19
N THR A 233 4.52 10.20 5.20
CA THR A 233 4.58 9.75 3.81
C THR A 233 5.57 8.59 3.63
N THR A 234 6.71 8.64 4.32
CA THR A 234 7.68 7.52 4.37
C THR A 234 7.06 6.29 5.05
N GLY A 235 6.22 6.48 6.05
CA GLY A 235 5.44 5.43 6.72
C GLY A 235 4.45 4.77 5.77
N ASN A 236 3.67 5.55 5.02
CA ASN A 236 2.75 5.02 4.01
C ASN A 236 3.49 4.25 2.92
N LEU A 237 4.62 4.78 2.44
CA LEU A 237 5.47 4.09 1.48
C LEU A 237 6.03 2.78 2.04
N PHE A 238 6.44 2.76 3.32
CA PHE A 238 6.87 1.54 3.99
C PHE A 238 5.74 0.51 4.06
N SER A 239 4.53 0.90 4.46
CA SER A 239 3.37 0.00 4.50
C SER A 239 3.13 -0.66 3.14
N LEU A 240 3.27 0.07 2.03
CA LEU A 240 3.17 -0.52 0.70
C LEU A 240 4.23 -1.57 0.41
N THR A 241 5.47 -1.36 0.85
CA THR A 241 6.52 -2.38 0.64
C THR A 241 6.19 -3.71 1.33
N GLN A 242 5.33 -3.71 2.35
CA GLN A 242 4.95 -4.92 3.08
C GLN A 242 3.87 -5.74 2.36
N GLU A 243 3.16 -5.17 1.38
CA GLU A 243 2.15 -5.89 0.59
C GLU A 243 2.77 -6.85 -0.45
N GLY A 244 4.06 -6.67 -0.77
CA GLY A 244 4.85 -7.62 -1.54
C GLY A 244 5.64 -7.01 -2.71
N ALA A 245 6.36 -7.89 -3.42
CA ALA A 245 7.29 -7.52 -4.49
C ALA A 245 6.71 -6.64 -5.61
N PRO A 246 5.44 -6.81 -6.06
CA PRO A 246 4.88 -5.93 -7.09
C PRO A 246 4.87 -4.45 -6.68
N LEU A 247 4.53 -4.13 -5.42
CA LEU A 247 4.55 -2.74 -4.95
C LEU A 247 5.97 -2.21 -4.81
N CYS A 248 6.92 -3.02 -4.34
CA CYS A 248 8.34 -2.63 -4.33
C CYS A 248 8.85 -2.26 -5.73
N ARG A 249 8.44 -3.00 -6.77
CA ARG A 249 8.78 -2.71 -8.16
C ARG A 249 8.20 -1.39 -8.65
N ILE A 250 6.93 -1.12 -8.34
CA ILE A 250 6.30 0.17 -8.68
C ILE A 250 7.04 1.31 -7.97
N ILE A 251 7.27 1.19 -6.66
CA ILE A 251 7.99 2.21 -5.88
C ILE A 251 9.39 2.49 -6.44
N ALA A 252 10.13 1.45 -6.84
CA ALA A 252 11.44 1.61 -7.45
C ALA A 252 11.38 2.34 -8.80
N LYS A 253 10.42 1.99 -9.66
CA LYS A 253 10.22 2.62 -10.98
C LYS A 253 9.81 4.09 -10.86
N GLU A 254 9.00 4.43 -9.86
CA GLU A 254 8.49 5.78 -9.62
C GLU A 254 9.46 6.69 -8.86
N GLY A 255 10.72 6.30 -8.71
CA GLY A 255 11.75 7.14 -8.09
C GLY A 255 11.76 7.12 -6.56
N GLY A 256 11.03 6.21 -5.92
CA GLY A 256 10.99 6.11 -4.45
C GLY A 256 12.36 5.89 -3.81
N VAL A 257 13.26 5.15 -4.47
CA VAL A 257 14.65 4.97 -4.02
C VAL A 257 15.40 6.30 -3.98
N VAL A 258 15.26 7.13 -5.01
CA VAL A 258 15.93 8.43 -5.12
C VAL A 258 15.42 9.38 -4.04
N ALA A 259 14.10 9.47 -3.87
CA ALA A 259 13.46 10.33 -2.87
C ALA A 259 13.85 9.94 -1.43
N LEU A 260 13.82 8.64 -1.10
CA LEU A 260 14.24 8.17 0.22
C LEU A 260 15.74 8.39 0.48
N PHE A 261 16.57 8.26 -0.55
CA PHE A 261 18.00 8.55 -0.43
C PHE A 261 18.27 10.04 -0.24
N LYS A 262 17.46 10.92 -0.86
CA LYS A 262 17.49 12.37 -0.61
C LYS A 262 17.19 12.68 0.86
N VAL A 263 16.16 12.06 1.45
CA VAL A 263 15.86 12.18 2.88
C VAL A 263 17.07 11.79 3.74
N CYS A 264 17.73 10.67 3.41
CA CYS A 264 18.93 10.20 4.11
C CYS A 264 20.17 11.11 3.97
N ARG A 265 20.15 12.10 3.05
CA ARG A 265 21.25 13.05 2.83
C ARG A 265 21.02 14.40 3.48
N GLN A 266 19.80 14.71 3.88
CA GLN A 266 19.44 15.98 4.48
C GLN A 266 19.57 15.88 6.01
N ASP A 267 20.36 16.75 6.62
CA ASP A 267 20.59 16.73 8.07
C ASP A 267 19.32 17.01 8.90
N ASN A 268 18.37 17.74 8.31
CA ASN A 268 17.08 18.07 8.93
C ASN A 268 16.19 16.83 9.17
N PHE A 269 16.45 15.72 8.46
CA PHE A 269 15.66 14.49 8.56
C PHE A 269 16.40 13.34 9.25
N ARG A 270 17.43 13.63 10.06
CA ARG A 270 18.23 12.62 10.78
C ARG A 270 17.40 11.63 11.60
N CYS A 271 16.32 12.08 12.23
CA CYS A 271 15.40 11.20 12.98
C CYS A 271 14.67 10.19 12.08
N LEU A 272 14.50 10.49 10.80
CA LEU A 272 13.81 9.65 9.82
C LEU A 272 14.72 8.64 9.13
N TYR A 273 16.05 8.75 9.28
CA TYR A 273 17.01 7.86 8.63
C TYR A 273 16.73 6.38 8.90
N PRO A 274 16.46 5.93 10.15
CA PRO A 274 16.17 4.52 10.39
C PRO A 274 14.95 4.01 9.63
N GLN A 275 13.91 4.85 9.51
CA GLN A 275 12.69 4.52 8.78
C GLN A 275 12.93 4.52 7.26
N ALA A 276 13.56 5.56 6.72
CA ALA A 276 13.88 5.66 5.30
C ALA A 276 14.81 4.52 4.83
N LEU A 277 15.84 4.18 5.62
CA LEU A 277 16.74 3.06 5.34
C LEU A 277 16.02 1.72 5.42
N ARG A 278 15.09 1.53 6.36
CA ARG A 278 14.25 0.33 6.43
C ARG A 278 13.38 0.20 5.19
N THR A 279 12.74 1.29 4.74
CA THR A 279 11.94 1.30 3.50
C THR A 279 12.80 0.99 2.29
N LEU A 280 13.99 1.59 2.18
CA LEU A 280 14.96 1.27 1.12
C LEU A 280 15.35 -0.21 1.12
N ALA A 281 15.63 -0.79 2.29
CA ALA A 281 15.94 -2.21 2.41
C ALA A 281 14.77 -3.08 1.91
N SER A 282 13.53 -2.74 2.25
CA SER A 282 12.35 -3.44 1.73
C SER A 282 12.19 -3.29 0.21
N ILE A 283 12.46 -2.12 -0.37
CA ILE A 283 12.39 -1.92 -1.84
C ILE A 283 13.47 -2.73 -2.56
N CYS A 284 14.65 -2.90 -1.95
CA CYS A 284 15.75 -3.68 -2.53
C CYS A 284 15.52 -5.19 -2.52
N CYS A 285 14.33 -5.68 -2.14
CA CYS A 285 13.95 -7.08 -2.33
C CYS A 285 13.67 -7.44 -3.81
N VAL A 286 13.61 -6.45 -4.71
CA VAL A 286 13.45 -6.62 -6.15
C VAL A 286 14.62 -6.02 -6.93
N GLU A 287 14.91 -6.58 -8.11
CA GLU A 287 16.03 -6.17 -8.97
C GLU A 287 15.94 -4.69 -9.36
N GLU A 288 14.74 -4.16 -9.64
CA GLU A 288 14.57 -2.74 -9.97
C GLU A 288 15.01 -1.81 -8.83
N GLY A 289 14.77 -2.22 -7.58
CA GLY A 289 15.18 -1.47 -6.39
C GLY A 289 16.70 -1.42 -6.27
N VAL A 290 17.37 -2.57 -6.42
CA VAL A 290 18.83 -2.68 -6.39
C VAL A 290 19.47 -1.83 -7.50
N HIS A 291 18.95 -1.94 -8.72
CA HIS A 291 19.47 -1.20 -9.87
C HIS A 291 19.35 0.33 -9.70
N GLN A 292 18.22 0.80 -9.13
CA GLN A 292 18.07 2.22 -8.81
C GLN A 292 19.02 2.66 -7.68
N LEU A 293 19.24 1.81 -6.67
CA LEU A 293 20.16 2.12 -5.58
C LEU A 293 21.60 2.23 -6.09
N GLU A 294 22.03 1.32 -6.98
CA GLU A 294 23.35 1.36 -7.60
C GLU A 294 23.57 2.67 -8.36
N LYS A 295 22.62 3.10 -9.19
CA LYS A 295 22.70 4.38 -9.91
C LYS A 295 22.93 5.57 -8.98
N VAL A 296 22.17 5.64 -7.89
CA VAL A 296 22.27 6.73 -6.91
C VAL A 296 23.59 6.67 -6.14
N SER A 297 24.12 5.47 -5.89
CA SER A 297 25.40 5.28 -5.19
C SER A 297 26.62 5.61 -6.07
N VAL A 298 26.55 5.36 -7.38
CA VAL A 298 27.65 5.61 -8.34
C VAL A 298 27.83 7.10 -8.62
N GLN A 299 26.77 7.91 -8.56
CA GLN A 299 26.85 9.38 -8.71
C GLN A 299 27.68 10.07 -7.61
N LYS A 300 28.22 9.30 -6.66
CA LYS A 300 29.04 9.74 -5.53
C LYS A 300 30.56 9.49 -5.73
N ARG A 301 31.00 8.95 -6.88
CA ARG A 301 32.41 8.80 -7.24
C ARG A 301 32.86 9.85 -8.25
#